data_AF-A0A961MT23-F1
#
_entry.id   AF-A0A961MT23-F1
#
_cell.length_a   1.000
_cell.length_b   1.000
_cell.length_c   1.000
_cell.angle_alpha   90.00
_cell.angle_beta   90.00
_cell.angle_gamma   90.00
#
_symmetry.space_group_name_H-M   'P 1'
#
loop_
_entity.id
_entity.type
_entity.pdbx_description
1 polymer ?
#
loop_
_entity_poly.entity_id
_entity_poly.type
_entity_poly.pdbx_seq_one_letter_code
_entity_poly.pdbx_strand_id
1 'polypeptide(L)'
;MDLIDDDEAGAPGGNAHEYTVSDLSGAVKRTLEGEFGRVRVRGEVGRVVIARTGHMYFDLKDDRSVIAAVSWKGQVARMTVKPEEGMEVIASGRLTTYAPQSKYQLQVENVEPAGAG
;
A
#
# COMPACT_ATOMS: atom_id res chain seq x y z
N MET A 1 -19.34 26.77 54.75
CA MET A 1 -18.85 25.43 55.11
C MET A 1 -18.97 24.61 53.84
N ASP A 2 -17.81 24.31 53.25
CA ASP A 2 -17.47 23.27 52.25
C ASP A 2 -18.44 23.03 51.07
N LEU A 3 -18.04 23.01 49.80
CA LEU A 3 -16.71 22.88 49.21
C LEU A 3 -16.84 23.37 47.75
N ILE A 4 -15.97 24.29 47.36
CA ILE A 4 -15.55 24.50 45.97
C ILE A 4 -14.56 23.36 45.66
N ASP A 5 -14.52 22.93 44.40
CA ASP A 5 -13.67 21.91 43.76
C ASP A 5 -14.33 20.55 43.50
N ASP A 6 -14.69 20.31 42.25
CA ASP A 6 -13.93 19.36 41.42
C ASP A 6 -14.21 19.65 39.93
N ASP A 7 -13.33 20.50 39.40
CA ASP A 7 -12.67 20.41 38.10
C ASP A 7 -13.51 20.15 36.83
N GLU A 8 -13.55 21.19 35.98
CA GLU A 8 -13.71 21.07 34.54
C GLU A 8 -12.76 20.01 33.96
N ALA A 9 -13.24 18.79 33.74
CA ALA A 9 -12.60 17.90 32.77
C ALA A 9 -12.98 18.37 31.35
N GLY A 10 -12.41 19.51 30.94
CA GLY A 10 -12.37 19.92 29.54
C GLY A 10 -11.78 18.78 28.72
N ALA A 11 -12.62 18.11 27.91
CA ALA A 11 -12.12 17.26 26.84
C ALA A 11 -11.12 18.09 26.03
N PRO A 12 -9.90 17.58 25.73
CA PRO A 12 -8.86 18.42 25.18
C PRO A 12 -9.34 19.07 23.89
N GLY A 13 -9.53 20.39 23.98
CA GLY A 13 -9.89 21.24 22.86
C GLY A 13 -8.78 21.21 21.83
N GLY A 14 -9.10 20.70 20.66
CA GLY A 14 -8.24 20.69 19.49
C GLY A 14 -9.01 20.16 18.29
N ASN A 15 -8.68 20.61 17.09
CA ASN A 15 -9.20 20.07 15.82
C ASN A 15 -8.69 18.65 15.50
N ALA A 16 -8.16 17.94 16.49
CA ALA A 16 -7.54 16.64 16.36
C ALA A 16 -8.54 15.56 16.82
N HIS A 17 -9.18 14.92 15.84
CA HIS A 17 -10.07 13.79 16.08
C HIS A 17 -9.26 12.55 16.52
N GLU A 18 -9.70 11.89 17.59
CA GLU A 18 -9.13 10.62 18.05
C GLU A 18 -9.67 9.45 17.19
N TYR A 19 -8.77 8.64 16.64
CA TYR A 19 -9.11 7.43 15.90
C TYR A 19 -8.66 6.19 16.65
N THR A 20 -9.43 5.10 16.61
CA THR A 20 -8.85 3.78 16.89
C THR A 20 -7.90 3.39 15.76
N VAL A 21 -6.97 2.46 16.02
CA VAL A 21 -6.03 1.96 15.00
C VAL A 21 -6.76 1.43 13.77
N SER A 22 -7.86 0.70 13.98
CA SER A 22 -8.69 0.15 12.91
C SER A 22 -9.39 1.24 12.11
N ASP A 23 -9.91 2.27 12.79
CA ASP A 23 -10.60 3.39 12.13
C ASP A 23 -9.63 4.21 11.28
N LEU A 24 -8.44 4.50 11.80
CA LEU A 24 -7.39 5.22 11.07
C LEU A 24 -6.91 4.41 9.86
N SER A 25 -6.62 3.12 10.04
CA SER A 25 -6.19 2.23 8.96
C SER A 25 -7.25 2.15 7.84
N GLY A 26 -8.53 2.06 8.23
CA GLY A 26 -9.65 2.10 7.30
C GLY A 26 -9.80 3.45 6.59
N ALA A 27 -9.60 4.56 7.30
CA ALA A 27 -9.63 5.90 6.71
C ALA A 27 -8.50 6.09 5.69
N VAL A 28 -7.26 5.73 6.03
CA VAL A 28 -6.11 5.77 5.12
C VAL A 28 -6.36 4.91 3.90
N LYS A 29 -6.92 3.70 4.06
CA LYS A 29 -7.28 2.84 2.94
C LYS A 29 -8.24 3.53 1.98
N ARG A 30 -9.34 4.08 2.50
CA ARG A 30 -10.37 4.77 1.69
C ARG A 30 -9.79 5.97 0.95
N THR A 31 -8.97 6.77 1.63
CA THR A 31 -8.30 7.92 1.00
C THR A 31 -7.35 7.47 -0.12
N LEU A 32 -6.49 6.48 0.14
CA LEU A 32 -5.55 5.99 -0.87
C LEU A 32 -6.27 5.36 -2.07
N GLU A 33 -7.28 4.52 -1.85
CA GLU A 33 -8.04 3.88 -2.93
C GLU A 33 -8.91 4.88 -3.71
N GLY A 34 -9.36 5.96 -3.06
CA GLY A 34 -10.12 7.04 -3.69
C GLY A 34 -9.25 7.94 -4.58
N GLU A 35 -8.10 8.38 -4.05
CA GLU A 35 -7.17 9.27 -4.77
C GLU A 35 -6.35 8.52 -5.83
N PHE A 36 -5.93 7.29 -5.52
CA PHE A 36 -5.04 6.48 -6.37
C PHE A 36 -5.73 5.20 -6.83
N GLY A 37 -6.79 5.35 -7.64
CA GLY A 37 -7.58 4.24 -8.14
C GLY A 37 -6.75 3.21 -8.93
N ARG A 38 -6.26 3.57 -10.11
CA ARG A 38 -5.34 2.74 -10.92
C ARG A 38 -4.13 3.56 -11.31
N VAL A 39 -2.94 3.04 -11.00
CA VAL A 39 -1.66 3.73 -11.18
C VAL A 39 -0.71 2.91 -12.04
N ARG A 40 0.28 3.59 -12.62
CA ARG A 40 1.44 3.00 -13.28
C ARG A 40 2.69 3.45 -12.54
N VAL A 41 3.51 2.51 -12.09
CA VAL A 41 4.70 2.77 -11.27
C VAL A 41 5.91 2.22 -12.00
N ARG A 42 6.89 3.07 -12.27
CA ARG A 42 8.20 2.65 -12.78
C ARG A 42 9.11 2.33 -11.60
N GLY A 43 9.87 1.25 -11.71
CA GLY A 43 10.91 0.93 -10.75
C GLY A 43 11.69 -0.31 -11.16
N GLU A 44 12.81 -0.53 -10.48
CA GLU A 44 13.53 -1.79 -10.53
C GLU A 44 12.81 -2.80 -9.64
N VAL A 45 12.60 -4.00 -10.18
CA VAL A 45 12.06 -5.13 -9.43
C VAL A 45 13.13 -5.62 -8.46
N GLY A 46 12.84 -5.62 -7.16
CA GLY A 46 13.68 -6.29 -6.17
C GLY A 46 13.40 -7.78 -6.08
N ARG A 47 13.37 -8.33 -4.87
CA ARG A 47 13.29 -9.77 -4.69
C ARG A 47 11.90 -10.29 -5.05
N VAL A 48 11.82 -11.25 -5.96
CA VAL A 48 10.57 -11.91 -6.35
C VAL A 48 10.38 -13.22 -5.59
N VAL A 49 9.22 -13.37 -4.95
CA VAL A 49 8.81 -14.59 -4.22
C VAL A 49 7.47 -15.09 -4.76
N ILE A 50 7.45 -16.34 -5.24
CA ILE A 50 6.20 -17.03 -5.58
C ILE A 50 5.80 -17.92 -4.40
N ALA A 51 4.71 -17.57 -3.72
CA ALA A 51 4.16 -18.38 -2.65
C ALA A 51 3.57 -19.70 -3.20
N ARG A 52 3.43 -20.71 -2.33
CA ARG A 52 2.81 -22.00 -2.68
C ARG A 52 1.36 -21.86 -3.19
N THR A 53 0.67 -20.79 -2.81
CA THR A 53 -0.68 -20.44 -3.30
C THR A 53 -0.66 -19.90 -4.74
N GLY A 54 0.51 -19.68 -5.32
CA GLY A 54 0.72 -19.10 -6.65
C GLY A 54 0.67 -17.57 -6.69
N HIS A 55 0.59 -16.89 -5.54
CA HIS A 55 0.69 -15.44 -5.48
C HIS A 55 2.15 -15.02 -5.58
N MET A 56 2.40 -13.93 -6.28
CA MET A 56 3.72 -13.35 -6.46
C MET A 56 3.84 -12.10 -5.60
N TYR A 57 4.91 -12.03 -4.82
CA TYR A 57 5.26 -10.88 -4.01
C TYR A 57 6.61 -10.37 -4.46
N PHE A 58 6.74 -9.06 -4.61
CA PHE A 58 8.00 -8.42 -4.95
C PHE A 58 8.00 -6.98 -4.45
N ASP A 59 9.13 -6.31 -4.56
CA ASP A 59 9.23 -4.88 -4.33
C ASP A 59 9.58 -4.15 -5.62
N LEU A 60 9.11 -2.90 -5.73
CA LEU A 60 9.56 -1.96 -6.75
C LEU A 60 10.30 -0.85 -6.03
N LYS A 61 11.50 -0.54 -6.51
CA LYS A 61 12.36 0.50 -5.94
C LYS A 61 12.83 1.49 -6.98
N ASP A 62 13.10 2.70 -6.52
CA ASP A 62 13.89 3.73 -7.18
C ASP A 62 15.05 4.16 -6.27
N ASP A 63 15.72 5.26 -6.61
CA ASP A 63 16.86 5.77 -5.83
C ASP A 63 16.51 6.18 -4.38
N ARG A 64 15.24 6.43 -4.08
CA ARG A 64 14.80 7.06 -2.82
C ARG A 64 13.73 6.29 -2.08
N SER A 65 13.06 5.35 -2.72
CA SER A 65 11.82 4.78 -2.23
C SER A 65 11.62 3.34 -2.70
N VAL A 66 10.87 2.60 -1.89
CA VAL A 66 10.50 1.21 -2.16
C VAL A 66 9.02 1.01 -1.83
N ILE A 67 8.32 0.27 -2.68
CA ILE A 67 6.93 -0.12 -2.46
C ILE A 67 6.78 -1.63 -2.58
N ALA A 68 6.07 -2.23 -1.64
CA ALA A 68 5.68 -3.63 -1.71
C ALA A 68 4.62 -3.83 -2.79
N ALA A 69 4.78 -4.88 -3.59
CA ALA A 69 3.89 -5.24 -4.67
C ALA A 69 3.41 -6.69 -4.50
N VAL A 70 2.15 -6.93 -4.87
CA VAL A 70 1.51 -8.24 -4.86
C VAL A 70 0.75 -8.47 -6.16
N SER A 71 0.96 -9.62 -6.77
CA SER A 71 0.16 -10.11 -7.90
C SER A 71 -0.52 -11.41 -7.50
N TRP A 72 -1.85 -11.41 -7.52
CA TRP A 72 -2.66 -12.59 -7.20
C TRP A 72 -2.45 -13.68 -8.26
N LYS A 73 -2.59 -14.96 -7.87
CA LYS A 73 -2.39 -16.13 -8.76
C LYS A 73 -3.07 -15.96 -10.13
N GLY A 74 -4.31 -15.48 -10.15
CA GLY A 74 -5.06 -15.26 -11.39
C GLY A 74 -4.45 -14.20 -12.30
N GLN A 75 -3.90 -13.13 -11.72
CA GLN A 75 -3.19 -12.09 -12.48
C GLN A 75 -1.82 -12.59 -12.93
N VAL A 76 -1.08 -13.25 -12.03
CA VAL A 76 0.20 -13.89 -12.38
C VAL A 76 0.02 -14.79 -13.60
N ALA A 77 -0.99 -15.65 -13.62
CA ALA A 77 -1.23 -16.55 -14.75
C ALA A 77 -1.47 -15.84 -16.10
N ARG A 78 -1.94 -14.58 -16.08
CA ARG A 78 -2.25 -13.78 -17.28
C ARG A 78 -1.14 -12.83 -17.70
N MET A 79 -0.14 -12.61 -16.83
CA MET A 79 0.99 -11.74 -17.14
C MET A 79 1.82 -12.30 -18.29
N THR A 80 1.96 -11.50 -19.35
CA THR A 80 2.84 -11.79 -20.48
C THR A 80 4.31 -11.71 -20.08
N VAL A 81 4.66 -10.71 -19.27
CA VAL A 81 6.00 -10.52 -18.71
C VAL A 81 5.97 -10.85 -17.24
N LYS A 82 6.86 -11.75 -16.81
CA LYS A 82 7.06 -12.06 -15.39
C LYS A 82 8.12 -11.09 -14.87
N PRO A 83 7.85 -10.33 -13.80
CA PRO A 83 8.89 -9.52 -13.17
C PRO A 83 9.97 -10.44 -12.60
N GLU A 84 11.23 -10.05 -12.82
CA GLU A 84 12.43 -10.75 -12.35
C GLU A 84 13.32 -9.75 -11.61
N GLU A 85 14.07 -10.21 -10.60
CA GLU A 85 14.95 -9.34 -9.81
C GLU A 85 15.96 -8.61 -10.72
N GLY A 86 16.10 -7.29 -10.50
CA GLY A 86 16.94 -6.39 -11.30
C GLY A 86 16.28 -5.85 -12.57
N MET A 87 15.08 -6.29 -12.92
CA MET A 87 14.39 -5.81 -14.12
C MET A 87 13.82 -4.41 -13.90
N GLU A 88 14.08 -3.48 -14.82
CA GLU A 88 13.38 -2.20 -14.81
C GLU A 88 12.02 -2.34 -15.52
N VAL A 89 10.95 -2.03 -14.80
CA VAL A 89 9.58 -2.26 -15.28
C VAL A 89 8.66 -1.07 -15.02
N ILE A 90 7.54 -1.04 -15.74
CA ILE A 90 6.35 -0.26 -15.44
C ILE A 90 5.25 -1.23 -14.99
N ALA A 91 4.95 -1.23 -13.69
CA ALA A 91 3.87 -2.03 -13.10
C ALA A 91 2.57 -1.22 -13.10
N SER A 92 1.49 -1.83 -13.60
CA SER A 92 0.15 -1.24 -13.58
C SER A 92 -0.72 -1.97 -12.56
N GLY A 93 -1.44 -1.22 -11.72
CA GLY A 93 -2.20 -1.82 -10.64
C GLY A 93 -2.98 -0.82 -9.80
N ARG A 94 -3.46 -1.28 -8.65
CA ARG A 94 -4.23 -0.48 -7.68
C ARG A 94 -3.46 -0.31 -6.39
N LEU A 95 -3.43 0.90 -5.85
CA LEU A 95 -2.86 1.16 -4.54
C LEU A 95 -3.87 0.73 -3.48
N THR A 96 -3.41 0.03 -2.44
CA THR A 96 -4.26 -0.37 -1.31
C THR A 96 -3.43 -0.42 -0.03
N THR A 97 -4.07 -0.71 1.09
CA THR A 97 -3.40 -1.00 2.36
C THR A 97 -3.63 -2.43 2.82
N TYR A 98 -2.61 -3.00 3.46
CA TYR A 98 -2.72 -4.21 4.26
C TYR A 98 -3.02 -3.80 5.71
N ALA A 99 -4.32 -3.75 6.03
CA ALA A 99 -4.82 -3.22 7.30
C ALA A 99 -4.17 -3.83 8.55
N PRO A 100 -3.90 -5.15 8.65
CA PRO A 100 -3.27 -5.73 9.84
C PRO A 100 -1.87 -5.20 10.16
N GLN A 101 -1.17 -4.60 9.18
CA GLN A 101 0.17 -4.04 9.37
C GLN A 101 0.26 -2.54 9.09
N SER A 102 -0.86 -1.89 8.73
CA SER A 102 -0.89 -0.47 8.32
C SER A 102 0.16 -0.11 7.26
N LYS A 103 0.44 -1.05 6.35
CA LYS A 103 1.35 -0.85 5.21
C LYS A 103 0.55 -0.62 3.95
N TYR A 104 0.97 0.30 3.09
CA TYR A 104 0.44 0.39 1.72
C TYR A 104 1.22 -0.54 0.78
N GLN A 105 0.55 -0.99 -0.26
CA GLN A 105 1.11 -1.89 -1.26
C GLN A 105 0.42 -1.70 -2.62
N LEU A 106 1.12 -2.05 -3.68
CA LEU A 106 0.59 -2.07 -5.04
C LEU A 106 0.05 -3.46 -5.38
N GLN A 107 -1.25 -3.57 -5.65
CA GLN A 107 -1.83 -4.77 -6.25
C GLN A 107 -1.59 -4.71 -7.76
N VAL A 108 -0.60 -5.46 -8.24
CA VAL A 108 -0.15 -5.41 -9.64
C VAL A 108 -1.02 -6.34 -10.50
N GLU A 109 -1.57 -5.74 -11.56
CA GLU A 109 -2.39 -6.40 -12.57
C GLU A 109 -1.56 -6.78 -13.80
N ASN A 110 -0.62 -5.93 -14.21
CA ASN A 110 0.26 -6.16 -15.35
C ASN A 110 1.63 -5.50 -15.16
N VAL A 111 2.64 -6.02 -15.85
CA VAL A 111 4.02 -5.49 -15.85
C VAL A 111 4.52 -5.39 -17.29
N GLU A 112 5.23 -4.31 -17.62
CA GLU A 112 5.85 -4.06 -18.92
C GLU A 112 7.33 -3.67 -18.72
N PRO A 113 8.28 -4.11 -19.56
CA PRO A 113 9.66 -3.64 -19.47
C PRO A 113 9.73 -2.12 -19.71
N ALA A 114 10.52 -1.40 -18.91
CA ALA A 114 10.62 0.05 -19.02
C ALA A 114 11.40 0.55 -20.26
N GLY A 115 12.00 -0.36 -21.05
CA GLY A 115 12.88 -0.08 -22.18
C GLY A 115 12.45 -0.60 -23.56
N ALA A 116 11.16 -0.91 -23.77
CA ALA A 116 10.63 -1.33 -25.07
C ALA A 116 9.99 -0.17 -25.87
N GLY A 117 10.67 0.99 -25.93
CA GLY A 117 10.25 2.19 -26.66
C GLY A 117 11.41 3.13 -26.93
#